data_AF-A0A2T4HQE7-F1
#
_entry.id   AF-A0A2T4HQE7-F1
#
_cell.length_a   1.000
_cell.length_b   1.000
_cell.length_c   1.000
_cell.angle_alpha   90.00
_cell.angle_beta   90.00
_cell.angle_gamma   90.00
#
_symmetry.space_group_name_H-M   'P 1'
#
loop_
_entity.id
_entity.type
_entity.pdbx_description
1 polymer ?
#
loop_
_entity_poly.entity_id
_entity_poly.type
_entity_poly.pdbx_seq_one_letter_code
_entity_poly.pdbx_strand_id
1 'polypeptide(L)'
;MSKLPVVAIVGRPNVGKSTLFNRLVGKKLALVDDRPGVTRDRREGDATLLGLEFRVIDTAGFEDEDPDTLPGRMRRQTEAAVDAADVALFLIDARAGVMPLDEEIARWLRAGDTPVVVLANKAEGKAGEGGVLESFALGFGDPVPFSAEHGEGLADLFSALLPYVDREDDAEDEAADDEDEEGRPTGPLKLAIVGRPNAGKSTLVNRMLGEERMITGPEAGITRDSIAIDWEWTDAEGNVRPVRLIDTAGMRKRARVQDKLEKLSVADALHAVDFAEVVVLLLDATLGLEAQDLRIADKVLQEGRALIIALNKWDVAENPPALFQGVRTALDEGLAQVKGLPLLTVSAATGRGIDQLLQVAFESRDAWSRRVSTGQLNRWFEKAIEKNPPPAPGGKRIKLRYLTQAKTRPPGFILFGTRVDELPESYRRYLMNGIRRDLGFGAVPVRLTLRAPKNPFDS
;
A
#
# COMPACT_ATOMS: atom_id res chain seq x y z
N MET A 1 2.19 23.39 -1.30
CA MET A 1 3.30 22.71 -1.98
C MET A 1 4.27 22.29 -0.90
N SER A 2 4.04 21.10 -0.33
CA SER A 2 5.01 20.45 0.55
C SER A 2 6.30 20.23 -0.25
N LYS A 3 7.45 20.59 0.33
CA LYS A 3 8.72 20.59 -0.39
C LYS A 3 9.22 19.15 -0.42
N LEU A 4 9.20 18.51 -1.59
CA LEU A 4 9.81 17.19 -1.76
C LEU A 4 11.24 17.19 -1.17
N PRO A 5 11.62 16.14 -0.42
CA PRO A 5 12.97 15.99 0.10
C PRO A 5 13.98 16.13 -1.02
N VAL A 6 15.08 16.82 -0.76
CA VAL A 6 16.08 17.15 -1.77
C VAL A 6 17.30 16.24 -1.62
N VAL A 7 17.64 15.52 -2.69
CA VAL A 7 18.81 14.64 -2.77
C VAL A 7 19.84 15.26 -3.72
N ALA A 8 20.98 15.69 -3.21
CA ALA A 8 22.07 16.24 -4.03
C ALA A 8 23.03 15.14 -4.47
N ILE A 9 23.27 14.99 -5.77
CA ILE A 9 24.30 14.09 -6.31
C ILE A 9 25.61 14.87 -6.38
N VAL A 10 26.64 14.36 -5.71
CA VAL A 10 27.97 14.97 -5.60
C VAL A 10 29.02 13.94 -5.96
N GLY A 11 30.12 14.37 -6.57
CA GLY A 11 31.27 13.51 -6.83
C GLY A 11 32.19 14.11 -7.88
N ARG A 12 33.37 13.52 -8.04
CA ARG A 12 34.34 13.92 -9.07
C ARG A 12 33.75 13.79 -10.49
N PRO A 13 34.27 14.51 -11.50
CA PRO A 13 33.94 14.26 -12.90
C PRO A 13 34.03 12.77 -13.30
N ASN A 14 33.12 12.32 -14.19
CA ASN A 14 33.11 10.97 -14.80
C ASN A 14 32.83 9.76 -13.87
N VAL A 15 32.42 9.98 -12.62
CA VAL A 15 32.00 8.88 -11.70
C VAL A 15 30.61 8.31 -12.02
N GLY A 16 29.85 8.95 -12.90
CA GLY A 16 28.52 8.49 -13.35
C GLY A 16 27.32 9.25 -12.77
N LYS A 17 27.52 10.49 -12.29
CA LYS A 17 26.48 11.38 -11.73
C LYS A 17 25.26 11.51 -12.64
N SER A 18 25.46 11.88 -13.89
CA SER A 18 24.37 12.07 -14.84
C SER A 18 23.68 10.76 -15.25
N THR A 19 24.40 9.62 -15.25
CA THR A 19 23.80 8.29 -15.47
C THR A 19 22.85 7.92 -14.32
N LEU A 20 23.26 8.18 -13.07
CA LEU A 20 22.40 7.99 -11.90
C LEU A 20 21.19 8.93 -11.95
N PHE A 21 21.39 10.23 -12.20
CA PHE A 21 20.32 11.22 -12.32
C PHE A 21 19.24 10.77 -13.32
N ASN A 22 19.63 10.43 -14.54
CA ASN A 22 18.70 9.98 -15.58
C ASN A 22 17.96 8.70 -15.19
N ARG A 23 18.61 7.79 -14.44
CA ARG A 23 17.97 6.57 -13.95
C ARG A 23 16.92 6.86 -12.88
N LEU A 24 17.20 7.77 -11.95
CA LEU A 24 16.30 8.12 -10.85
C LEU A 24 15.07 8.91 -11.32
N VAL A 25 15.23 9.77 -12.34
CA VAL A 25 14.14 10.57 -12.93
C VAL A 25 13.28 9.76 -13.92
N GLY A 26 13.81 8.67 -14.50
CA GLY A 26 13.06 7.79 -15.42
C GLY A 26 12.94 8.29 -16.87
N LYS A 27 12.43 7.43 -17.77
CA LYS A 27 12.38 7.62 -19.25
C LYS A 27 11.36 8.67 -19.76
N LYS A 28 10.79 9.52 -18.92
CA LYS A 28 9.93 10.64 -19.36
C LYS A 28 10.62 11.98 -19.10
N LEU A 29 11.79 12.19 -19.72
CA LEU A 29 12.10 13.55 -20.15
C LEU A 29 11.33 13.80 -21.44
N ALA A 30 10.14 14.39 -21.23
CA ALA A 30 9.66 15.51 -22.02
C ALA A 30 10.82 16.20 -22.76
N LEU A 31 10.62 16.41 -24.06
CA LEU A 31 11.41 17.29 -24.89
C LEU A 31 12.01 18.42 -24.06
N VAL A 32 13.34 18.47 -24.02
CA VAL A 32 14.04 19.72 -23.74
C VAL A 32 13.56 20.68 -24.82
N ASP A 33 12.80 21.68 -24.41
CA ASP A 33 12.39 22.75 -25.30
C ASP A 33 13.67 23.53 -25.64
N ASP A 34 14.22 23.28 -26.83
CA ASP A 34 15.38 23.99 -27.39
C ASP A 34 15.00 25.44 -27.77
N ARG A 35 14.38 26.18 -26.84
CA ARG A 35 14.15 27.62 -26.97
C ARG A 35 15.43 28.34 -26.54
N PRO A 36 16.11 29.08 -27.44
CA PRO A 36 17.30 29.85 -27.08
C PRO A 36 16.90 30.96 -26.11
N GLY A 37 17.35 30.90 -24.85
CA GLY A 37 17.13 31.97 -23.86
C GLY A 37 16.82 31.54 -22.42
N VAL A 38 16.75 30.25 -22.09
CA VAL A 38 16.66 29.79 -20.69
C VAL A 38 18.06 29.50 -20.14
N THR A 39 18.40 30.14 -19.02
CA THR A 39 19.64 29.92 -18.27
C THR A 39 19.86 28.43 -18.01
N ARG A 40 21.01 27.93 -18.42
CA ARG A 40 21.42 26.51 -18.40
C ARG A 40 21.82 26.05 -16.98
N ASP A 41 21.11 26.56 -15.98
CA ASP A 41 21.47 26.50 -14.56
C ASP A 41 20.67 25.39 -13.84
N ARG A 42 21.38 24.40 -13.27
CA ARG A 42 20.92 23.28 -12.40
C ARG A 42 20.03 22.25 -13.10
N ARG A 43 20.48 21.00 -13.12
CA ARG A 43 19.62 19.86 -13.53
C ARG A 43 18.92 19.34 -12.28
N GLU A 44 17.69 19.80 -12.10
CA GLU A 44 16.77 19.28 -11.08
C GLU A 44 15.74 18.37 -11.75
N GLY A 45 15.32 17.33 -11.06
CA GLY A 45 14.26 16.45 -11.54
C GLY A 45 13.56 15.76 -10.39
N ASP A 46 12.28 15.50 -10.54
CA ASP A 46 11.55 14.66 -9.61
C ASP A 46 11.90 13.19 -9.90
N ALA A 47 12.27 12.46 -8.86
CA ALA A 47 12.77 11.09 -8.94
C ALA A 47 11.89 10.14 -8.12
N THR A 48 11.73 8.92 -8.64
CA THR A 48 11.03 7.86 -7.92
C THR A 48 11.93 6.64 -7.79
N LEU A 49 12.26 6.26 -6.55
CA LEU A 49 13.05 5.06 -6.25
C LEU A 49 12.22 4.10 -5.40
N LEU A 50 11.73 3.02 -6.02
CA LEU A 50 10.97 1.96 -5.32
C LEU A 50 9.81 2.49 -4.43
N GLY A 51 9.17 3.58 -4.86
CA GLY A 51 8.08 4.25 -4.14
C GLY A 51 8.51 5.33 -3.16
N LEU A 52 9.81 5.66 -3.08
CA LEU A 52 10.29 6.93 -2.50
C LEU A 52 10.27 8.01 -3.57
N GLU A 53 9.69 9.15 -3.26
CA GLU A 53 9.63 10.32 -4.11
C GLU A 53 10.49 11.42 -3.50
N PHE A 54 11.35 12.02 -4.32
CA PHE A 54 12.24 13.09 -3.90
C PHE A 54 12.68 13.92 -5.09
N ARG A 55 13.13 15.14 -4.84
CA ARG A 55 13.78 15.96 -5.85
C ARG A 55 15.26 15.63 -5.88
N VAL A 56 15.78 15.27 -7.05
CA VAL A 56 17.21 15.04 -7.24
C VAL A 56 17.86 16.23 -7.94
N ILE A 57 19.03 16.64 -7.47
CA ILE A 57 19.84 17.73 -8.03
C ILE A 57 21.17 17.17 -8.48
N ASP A 58 21.47 17.24 -9.79
CA ASP A 58 22.79 16.90 -10.32
C ASP A 58 23.69 18.15 -10.33
N THR A 59 24.76 18.10 -9.53
CA THR A 59 25.75 19.19 -9.44
C THR A 59 26.67 19.26 -10.66
N ALA A 60 26.61 18.28 -11.59
CA ALA A 60 27.51 18.17 -12.75
C ALA A 60 27.28 19.16 -13.89
N GLY A 61 26.11 19.80 -14.00
CA GLY A 61 25.75 20.67 -15.14
C GLY A 61 26.59 21.95 -15.29
N PHE A 62 27.56 22.18 -14.40
CA PHE A 62 28.35 23.40 -14.29
C PHE A 62 29.86 23.17 -14.50
N GLU A 63 30.28 21.97 -14.92
CA GLU A 63 31.69 21.61 -15.08
C GLU A 63 32.29 21.96 -16.47
N ASP A 64 31.48 22.40 -17.43
CA ASP A 64 31.87 22.51 -18.85
C ASP A 64 32.45 23.86 -19.31
N GLU A 65 32.68 24.85 -18.43
CA GLU A 65 33.30 26.13 -18.84
C GLU A 65 34.47 26.60 -17.95
N ASP A 66 35.65 26.64 -18.61
CA ASP A 66 36.89 27.40 -18.34
C ASP A 66 37.94 26.82 -17.32
N PRO A 67 39.18 26.46 -17.76
CA PRO A 67 40.21 25.81 -16.93
C PRO A 67 40.91 26.65 -15.85
N ASP A 68 40.68 27.95 -15.78
CA ASP A 68 41.48 28.80 -14.89
C ASP A 68 40.93 28.80 -13.45
N THR A 69 41.48 27.88 -12.64
CA THR A 69 41.20 27.57 -11.23
C THR A 69 39.83 26.94 -10.93
N LEU A 70 39.62 25.75 -11.53
CA LEU A 70 38.50 24.84 -11.30
C LEU A 70 38.07 24.61 -9.82
N PRO A 71 38.96 24.46 -8.82
CA PRO A 71 38.54 23.97 -7.49
C PRO A 71 37.66 24.94 -6.68
N GLY A 72 37.92 26.24 -6.77
CA GLY A 72 37.25 27.25 -5.92
C GLY A 72 35.84 27.62 -6.40
N ARG A 73 35.60 27.60 -7.71
CA ARG A 73 34.30 27.92 -8.33
C ARG A 73 33.34 26.74 -8.28
N MET A 74 33.82 25.52 -8.58
CA MET A 74 33.00 24.30 -8.44
C MET A 74 32.52 24.08 -7.00
N ARG A 75 33.37 24.44 -6.03
CA ARG A 75 33.09 24.27 -4.61
C ARG A 75 31.92 25.12 -4.13
N ARG A 76 31.86 26.42 -4.44
CA ARG A 76 30.76 27.31 -3.96
C ARG A 76 29.37 26.92 -4.46
N GLN A 77 29.27 26.38 -5.67
CA GLN A 77 27.99 26.04 -6.28
C GLN A 77 27.51 24.64 -5.89
N THR A 78 28.44 23.68 -5.74
CA THR A 78 28.18 22.36 -5.15
C THR A 78 27.83 22.50 -3.66
N GLU A 79 28.47 23.45 -2.96
CA GLU A 79 28.16 23.81 -1.57
C GLU A 79 26.70 24.19 -1.38
N ALA A 80 26.20 25.14 -2.17
CA ALA A 80 24.80 25.56 -2.06
C ALA A 80 23.78 24.44 -2.31
N ALA A 81 24.10 23.47 -3.19
CA ALA A 81 23.23 22.33 -3.47
C ALA A 81 23.23 21.31 -2.32
N VAL A 82 24.38 21.08 -1.69
CA VAL A 82 24.50 20.18 -0.54
C VAL A 82 23.89 20.81 0.72
N ASP A 83 24.12 22.10 0.95
CA ASP A 83 23.58 22.82 2.10
C ASP A 83 22.03 22.91 2.05
N ALA A 84 21.45 22.90 0.85
CA ALA A 84 20.01 22.91 0.64
C ALA A 84 19.38 21.51 0.57
N ALA A 85 20.19 20.44 0.60
CA ALA A 85 19.74 19.07 0.47
C ALA A 85 19.43 18.42 1.82
N ASP A 86 18.47 17.51 1.82
CA ASP A 86 18.15 16.65 2.95
C ASP A 86 19.14 15.50 3.09
N VAL A 87 19.78 15.10 1.99
CA VAL A 87 20.87 14.12 1.96
C VAL A 87 21.72 14.32 0.70
N ALA A 88 23.03 14.16 0.84
CA ALA A 88 23.96 14.14 -0.26
C ALA A 88 24.32 12.69 -0.64
N LEU A 89 24.14 12.35 -1.92
CA LEU A 89 24.67 11.13 -2.53
C LEU A 89 26.08 11.41 -3.06
N PHE A 90 27.08 10.95 -2.32
CA PHE A 90 28.47 11.08 -2.73
C PHE A 90 28.91 9.88 -3.58
N LEU A 91 29.01 10.10 -4.89
CA LEU A 91 29.36 9.08 -5.87
C LEU A 91 30.88 9.01 -6.07
N ILE A 92 31.39 7.78 -6.07
CA ILE A 92 32.75 7.46 -6.49
C ILE A 92 32.73 6.40 -7.59
N ASP A 93 33.83 6.25 -8.33
CA ASP A 93 34.02 5.17 -9.29
C ASP A 93 34.73 3.98 -8.63
N ALA A 94 34.00 2.92 -8.34
CA ALA A 94 34.51 1.72 -7.68
C ALA A 94 35.59 0.97 -8.49
N ARG A 95 35.68 1.20 -9.81
CA ARG A 95 36.74 0.59 -10.65
C ARG A 95 38.04 1.37 -10.56
N ALA A 96 37.95 2.69 -10.37
CA ALA A 96 39.12 3.55 -10.23
C ALA A 96 39.67 3.53 -8.80
N GLY A 97 38.84 3.16 -7.81
CA GLY A 97 39.19 3.28 -6.40
C GLY A 97 39.01 4.71 -5.90
N VAL A 98 39.42 4.96 -4.66
CA VAL A 98 39.34 6.31 -4.07
C VAL A 98 40.44 7.20 -4.63
N MET A 99 40.09 8.33 -5.26
CA MET A 99 41.05 9.27 -5.84
C MET A 99 41.29 10.47 -4.92
N PRO A 100 42.41 11.21 -5.06
CA PRO A 100 42.70 12.38 -4.22
C PRO A 100 41.60 13.44 -4.18
N LEU A 101 40.91 13.67 -5.31
CA LEU A 101 39.79 14.61 -5.35
C LEU A 101 38.57 14.09 -4.58
N ASP A 102 38.36 12.77 -4.52
CA ASP A 102 37.30 12.17 -3.71
C ASP A 102 37.59 12.37 -2.22
N GLU A 103 38.86 12.28 -1.81
CA GLU A 103 39.27 12.59 -0.43
C GLU A 103 39.09 14.07 -0.08
N GLU A 104 39.36 14.98 -1.03
CA GLU A 104 39.12 16.41 -0.87
C GLU A 104 37.63 16.73 -0.74
N ILE A 105 36.79 16.17 -1.62
CA ILE A 105 35.33 16.28 -1.56
C ILE A 105 34.82 15.70 -0.24
N ALA A 106 35.30 14.52 0.16
CA ALA A 106 34.93 13.89 1.44
C ALA A 106 35.30 14.76 2.65
N ARG A 107 36.49 15.37 2.65
CA ARG A 107 36.93 16.27 3.72
C ARG A 107 36.02 17.49 3.84
N TRP A 108 35.57 18.02 2.70
CA TRP A 108 34.63 19.11 2.65
C TRP A 108 33.23 18.68 3.12
N LEU A 109 32.68 17.58 2.60
CA LEU A 109 31.38 17.06 2.99
C LEU A 109 31.29 16.72 4.50
N ARG A 110 32.37 16.23 5.11
CA ARG A 110 32.46 15.99 6.57
C ARG A 110 32.42 17.27 7.41
N ALA A 111 32.71 18.43 6.82
CA ALA A 111 32.66 19.70 7.52
C ALA A 111 31.26 20.35 7.49
N GLY A 112 30.34 19.83 6.68
CA GLY A 112 28.95 20.26 6.64
C GLY A 112 28.04 19.43 7.54
N ASP A 113 26.80 19.90 7.71
CA ASP A 113 25.78 19.25 8.55
C ASP A 113 24.86 18.30 7.75
N THR A 114 24.90 18.35 6.42
CA THR A 114 24.07 17.51 5.55
C THR A 114 24.48 16.05 5.64
N PRO A 115 23.56 15.11 5.91
CA PRO A 115 23.86 13.68 5.90
C PRO A 115 24.38 13.22 4.54
N VAL A 116 25.35 12.30 4.55
CA VAL A 116 26.02 11.82 3.33
C VAL A 116 25.87 10.31 3.21
N VAL A 117 25.43 9.84 2.05
CA VAL A 117 25.42 8.43 1.66
C VAL A 117 26.44 8.23 0.55
N VAL A 118 27.42 7.36 0.78
CA VAL A 118 28.44 7.02 -0.23
C VAL A 118 27.90 5.96 -1.18
N LEU A 119 27.95 6.26 -2.47
CA LEU A 119 27.56 5.36 -3.54
C LEU A 119 28.78 4.97 -4.37
N ALA A 120 29.25 3.74 -4.19
CA ALA A 120 30.35 3.17 -4.96
C ALA A 120 29.82 2.67 -6.31
N ASN A 121 29.80 3.57 -7.30
CA ASN A 121 29.23 3.32 -8.62
C ASN A 121 30.19 2.51 -9.51
N LYS A 122 29.67 1.89 -10.56
CA LYS A 122 30.40 0.97 -11.47
C LYS A 122 30.92 -0.29 -10.76
N ALA A 123 30.25 -0.70 -9.69
CA ALA A 123 30.63 -1.84 -8.88
C ALA A 123 30.24 -3.20 -9.50
N GLU A 124 29.80 -3.23 -10.76
CA GLU A 124 29.51 -4.48 -11.46
C GLU A 124 30.74 -5.39 -11.59
N GLY A 125 30.57 -6.66 -11.22
CA GLY A 125 31.61 -7.68 -11.28
C GLY A 125 32.76 -7.49 -10.27
N LYS A 126 33.80 -8.33 -10.38
CA LYS A 126 34.92 -8.36 -9.42
C LYS A 126 35.80 -7.10 -9.43
N ALA A 127 35.75 -6.32 -10.50
CA ALA A 127 36.59 -5.14 -10.66
C ALA A 127 36.22 -4.00 -9.70
N GLY A 128 34.98 -3.96 -9.20
CA GLY A 128 34.50 -2.92 -8.28
C GLY A 128 34.67 -3.25 -6.79
N GLU A 129 34.91 -4.51 -6.42
CA GLU A 129 34.98 -4.93 -5.01
C GLU A 129 36.08 -4.20 -4.23
N GLY A 130 37.23 -3.97 -4.87
CA GLY A 130 38.35 -3.23 -4.27
C GLY A 130 37.98 -1.78 -3.94
N GLY A 131 37.42 -1.04 -4.90
CA GLY A 131 37.03 0.36 -4.69
C GLY A 131 35.88 0.53 -3.69
N VAL A 132 34.96 -0.44 -3.60
CA VAL A 132 33.95 -0.46 -2.53
C VAL A 132 34.63 -0.54 -1.16
N LEU A 133 35.62 -1.42 -0.98
CA LEU A 133 36.34 -1.56 0.29
C LEU A 133 37.17 -0.31 0.62
N GLU A 134 37.84 0.28 -0.37
CA GLU A 134 38.59 1.53 -0.18
C GLU A 134 37.70 2.68 0.27
N SER A 135 36.45 2.74 -0.21
CA SER A 135 35.53 3.83 0.08
C SER A 135 35.09 3.94 1.54
N PHE A 136 35.28 2.88 2.35
CA PHE A 136 35.14 2.97 3.81
C PHE A 136 36.09 3.99 4.43
N ALA A 137 37.28 4.21 3.83
CA ALA A 137 38.25 5.19 4.31
C ALA A 137 37.74 6.64 4.21
N LEU A 138 36.67 6.88 3.45
CA LEU A 138 36.03 8.19 3.33
C LEU A 138 35.22 8.57 4.59
N GLY A 139 34.94 7.62 5.50
CA GLY A 139 34.44 7.91 6.84
C GLY A 139 32.95 8.29 6.91
N PHE A 140 32.13 7.82 5.97
CA PHE A 140 30.67 8.06 5.93
C PHE A 140 29.82 6.82 6.23
N GLY A 141 30.40 5.80 6.89
CA GLY A 141 29.72 4.53 7.17
C GLY A 141 29.83 3.54 6.03
N ASP A 142 28.82 2.67 5.89
CA ASP A 142 28.81 1.58 4.91
C ASP A 142 28.53 2.13 3.49
N PRO A 143 29.47 2.01 2.54
CA PRO A 143 29.26 2.43 1.17
C PRO A 143 28.29 1.48 0.46
N VAL A 144 27.38 2.05 -0.35
CA VAL A 144 26.42 1.28 -1.14
C VAL A 144 27.07 0.88 -2.47
N PRO A 145 27.31 -0.42 -2.74
CA PRO A 145 27.78 -0.87 -4.05
C PRO A 145 26.67 -0.68 -5.08
N PHE A 146 26.98 -0.04 -6.20
CA PHE A 146 25.95 0.35 -7.17
C PHE A 146 26.44 0.26 -8.62
N SER A 147 25.50 0.01 -9.53
CA SER A 147 25.70 0.17 -10.96
C SER A 147 24.59 1.02 -11.55
N ALA A 148 24.88 2.30 -11.81
CA ALA A 148 23.93 3.20 -12.45
C ALA A 148 23.61 2.78 -13.89
N GLU A 149 24.51 2.08 -14.56
CA GLU A 149 24.28 1.60 -15.92
C GLU A 149 23.36 0.38 -15.94
N HIS A 150 23.52 -0.56 -15.01
CA HIS A 150 22.76 -1.82 -14.99
C HIS A 150 21.59 -1.84 -13.99
N GLY A 151 21.53 -0.90 -13.06
CA GLY A 151 20.50 -0.82 -12.01
C GLY A 151 20.74 -1.77 -10.84
N GLU A 152 21.96 -2.27 -10.67
CA GLU A 152 22.34 -3.06 -9.51
C GLU A 152 22.51 -2.15 -8.28
N GLY A 153 22.09 -2.63 -7.11
CA GLY A 153 22.16 -1.85 -5.86
C GLY A 153 20.99 -0.88 -5.61
N LEU A 154 19.97 -0.84 -6.47
CA LEU A 154 18.79 0.04 -6.28
C LEU A 154 18.06 -0.17 -4.95
N ALA A 155 17.94 -1.42 -4.50
CA ALA A 155 17.32 -1.74 -3.21
C ALA A 155 18.18 -1.26 -2.03
N ASP A 156 19.51 -1.34 -2.17
CA ASP A 156 20.44 -0.95 -1.11
C ASP A 156 20.55 0.58 -1.04
N LEU A 157 20.51 1.27 -2.19
CA LEU A 157 20.37 2.73 -2.28
C LEU A 157 19.06 3.21 -1.65
N PHE A 158 17.95 2.51 -1.90
CA PHE A 158 16.66 2.81 -1.27
C PHE A 158 16.75 2.73 0.26
N SER A 159 17.32 1.66 0.80
CA SER A 159 17.48 1.50 2.25
C SER A 159 18.37 2.59 2.86
N ALA A 160 19.40 3.02 2.14
CA ALA A 160 20.29 4.08 2.60
C ALA A 160 19.64 5.48 2.56
N LEU A 161 18.75 5.74 1.60
CA LEU A 161 18.05 7.03 1.48
C LEU A 161 16.80 7.15 2.35
N LEU A 162 16.14 6.02 2.66
CA LEU A 162 14.89 5.98 3.41
C LEU A 162 14.88 6.84 4.70
N PRO A 163 15.92 6.83 5.56
CA PRO A 163 15.91 7.62 6.80
C PRO A 163 15.93 9.13 6.58
N TYR A 164 16.38 9.60 5.42
CA TYR A 164 16.58 11.01 5.13
C TYR A 164 15.50 11.61 4.24
N VAL A 165 14.89 10.79 3.40
CA VAL A 165 13.82 11.17 2.47
C VAL A 165 12.45 11.02 3.14
N ASP A 166 12.23 10.03 3.99
CA ASP A 166 10.94 9.78 4.67
C ASP A 166 10.99 10.27 6.13
N ARG A 167 11.37 11.55 6.34
CA ARG A 167 11.38 12.17 7.68
C ARG A 167 9.95 12.54 8.09
N GLU A 168 9.65 12.34 9.37
CA GLU A 168 8.30 12.45 9.97
C GLU A 168 7.73 13.89 10.05
N ASP A 169 8.37 14.89 9.45
CA ASP A 169 7.93 16.29 9.56
C ASP A 169 7.09 16.72 8.32
N ASP A 170 5.77 16.78 8.54
CA ASP A 170 4.78 17.60 7.85
C ASP A 170 4.48 17.36 6.34
N ALA A 171 3.46 16.51 6.14
CA ALA A 171 2.19 16.83 5.48
C ALA A 171 2.12 17.01 3.94
N GLU A 172 1.03 16.45 3.42
CA GLU A 172 0.38 16.68 2.12
C GLU A 172 0.99 15.95 0.91
N ASP A 173 0.40 14.77 0.70
CA ASP A 173 -0.03 14.10 -0.54
C ASP A 173 0.35 14.75 -1.90
N GLU A 174 0.64 13.83 -2.83
CA GLU A 174 0.46 13.84 -4.30
C GLU A 174 1.77 13.38 -5.01
N ALA A 175 1.79 12.40 -5.92
CA ALA A 175 0.74 11.88 -6.78
C ALA A 175 1.09 10.49 -7.34
N ALA A 176 0.12 9.56 -7.32
CA ALA A 176 -0.01 8.53 -8.35
C ALA A 176 -1.48 8.05 -8.41
N ASP A 177 -2.18 8.60 -9.41
CA ASP A 177 -3.43 8.18 -10.05
C ASP A 177 -4.72 8.05 -9.19
N ASP A 178 -5.59 9.05 -9.40
CA ASP A 178 -7.06 9.07 -9.37
C ASP A 178 -7.83 8.34 -8.23
N GLU A 179 -8.60 9.15 -7.49
CA GLU A 179 -9.53 8.81 -6.39
C GLU A 179 -8.85 8.35 -5.10
N ASP A 180 -8.45 9.28 -4.23
CA ASP A 180 -8.51 9.18 -2.75
C ASP A 180 -7.81 10.40 -2.09
N GLU A 181 -8.49 11.55 -2.03
CA GLU A 181 -8.12 12.65 -1.11
C GLU A 181 -8.46 12.24 0.32
N GLU A 182 -7.49 12.37 1.23
CA GLU A 182 -7.51 11.91 2.62
C GLU A 182 -7.60 10.38 2.74
N GLY A 183 -6.96 9.77 3.74
CA GLY A 183 -6.98 8.33 3.99
C GLY A 183 -8.36 7.72 4.33
N ARG A 184 -9.46 8.39 3.97
CA ARG A 184 -10.84 7.94 4.03
C ARG A 184 -11.42 7.90 2.62
N PRO A 185 -12.09 6.81 2.22
CA PRO A 185 -12.70 6.72 0.89
C PRO A 185 -13.67 7.87 0.61
N THR A 186 -13.35 8.70 -0.38
CA THR A 186 -14.24 9.76 -0.86
C THR A 186 -15.40 9.12 -1.63
N GLY A 187 -16.63 9.25 -1.11
CA GLY A 187 -17.85 8.75 -1.75
C GLY A 187 -18.64 7.74 -0.90
N PRO A 188 -19.80 7.27 -1.42
CA PRO A 188 -20.70 6.40 -0.67
C PRO A 188 -20.06 5.07 -0.32
N LEU A 189 -20.33 4.57 0.89
CA LEU A 189 -20.00 3.19 1.27
C LEU A 189 -20.73 2.22 0.34
N LYS A 190 -20.00 1.45 -0.47
CA LYS A 190 -20.58 0.43 -1.36
C LYS A 190 -20.83 -0.85 -0.55
N LEU A 191 -22.06 -1.01 -0.07
CA LEU A 191 -22.50 -2.11 0.79
C LEU A 191 -23.24 -3.17 -0.03
N ALA A 192 -22.98 -4.45 0.20
CA ALA A 192 -23.85 -5.54 -0.26
C ALA A 192 -24.36 -6.38 0.92
N ILE A 193 -25.60 -6.87 0.83
CA ILE A 193 -26.18 -7.76 1.83
C ILE A 193 -26.45 -9.11 1.17
N VAL A 194 -25.71 -10.13 1.58
CA VAL A 194 -25.78 -11.49 1.06
C VAL A 194 -26.20 -12.48 2.14
N GLY A 195 -26.57 -13.68 1.74
CA GLY A 195 -26.98 -14.75 2.67
C GLY A 195 -28.04 -15.64 2.07
N ARG A 196 -28.34 -16.75 2.75
CA ARG A 196 -29.33 -17.74 2.30
C ARG A 196 -30.74 -17.15 2.12
N PRO A 197 -31.61 -17.78 1.31
CA PRO A 197 -33.03 -17.45 1.26
C PRO A 197 -33.63 -17.37 2.67
N ASN A 198 -34.61 -16.47 2.87
CA ASN A 198 -35.34 -16.31 4.14
C ASN A 198 -34.52 -15.85 5.38
N ALA A 199 -33.23 -15.56 5.24
CA ALA A 199 -32.41 -14.93 6.29
C ALA A 199 -32.87 -13.51 6.70
N GLY A 200 -33.86 -12.94 6.00
CA GLY A 200 -34.45 -11.63 6.32
C GLY A 200 -33.76 -10.44 5.64
N LYS A 201 -33.04 -10.66 4.53
CA LYS A 201 -32.35 -9.60 3.75
C LYS A 201 -33.28 -8.47 3.32
N SER A 202 -34.41 -8.78 2.67
CA SER A 202 -35.35 -7.77 2.20
C SER A 202 -35.96 -6.96 3.34
N THR A 203 -36.28 -7.61 4.46
CA THR A 203 -36.76 -6.93 5.67
C THR A 203 -35.71 -5.97 6.21
N LEU A 204 -34.43 -6.40 6.26
CA LEU A 204 -33.32 -5.57 6.74
C LEU A 204 -33.13 -4.34 5.85
N VAL A 205 -33.14 -4.52 4.54
CA VAL A 205 -32.99 -3.43 3.56
C VAL A 205 -34.13 -2.42 3.67
N ASN A 206 -35.38 -2.89 3.71
CA ASN A 206 -36.53 -2.01 3.86
C ASN A 206 -36.45 -1.22 5.18
N ARG A 207 -35.98 -1.86 6.25
CA ARG A 207 -35.79 -1.19 7.54
C ARG A 207 -34.68 -0.15 7.50
N MET A 208 -33.56 -0.42 6.82
CA MET A 208 -32.45 0.52 6.63
C MET A 208 -32.86 1.75 5.82
N LEU A 209 -33.66 1.56 4.76
CA LEU A 209 -34.10 2.66 3.89
C LEU A 209 -35.23 3.50 4.52
N GLY A 210 -35.84 3.01 5.61
CA GLY A 210 -37.07 3.58 6.17
C GLY A 210 -38.29 3.25 5.31
N GLU A 211 -39.43 2.97 5.95
CA GLU A 211 -40.66 2.57 5.25
C GLU A 211 -41.23 3.66 4.30
N GLU A 212 -40.73 4.91 4.35
CA GLU A 212 -41.31 6.08 3.65
C GLU A 212 -40.32 7.06 2.98
N ARG A 213 -39.02 6.75 2.79
CA ARG A 213 -38.13 7.71 2.10
C ARG A 213 -38.21 7.59 0.58
N MET A 214 -38.57 8.71 -0.05
CA MET A 214 -38.56 8.89 -1.51
C MET A 214 -37.17 8.60 -2.07
N ILE A 215 -37.15 7.64 -2.98
CA ILE A 215 -36.01 7.28 -3.82
C ILE A 215 -35.69 8.50 -4.69
N THR A 216 -34.62 9.22 -4.39
CA THR A 216 -34.04 10.17 -5.34
C THR A 216 -33.13 9.39 -6.28
N GLY A 217 -33.70 8.95 -7.41
CA GLY A 217 -32.98 8.33 -8.52
C GLY A 217 -33.79 8.49 -9.80
N PRO A 218 -33.15 8.75 -10.96
CA PRO A 218 -33.84 9.18 -12.17
C PRO A 218 -34.81 8.11 -12.70
N GLU A 219 -35.85 8.60 -13.36
CA GLU A 219 -36.93 7.84 -13.97
C GLU A 219 -36.44 6.69 -14.86
N ALA A 220 -37.33 5.71 -15.02
CA ALA A 220 -37.13 4.46 -15.73
C ALA A 220 -36.45 4.61 -17.11
N GLY A 221 -35.42 3.78 -17.33
CA GLY A 221 -34.60 3.70 -18.54
C GLY A 221 -33.29 4.45 -18.31
N ILE A 222 -32.09 3.90 -18.45
CA ILE A 222 -31.56 3.00 -19.49
C ILE A 222 -30.32 2.31 -18.88
N THR A 223 -29.98 1.12 -19.41
CA THR A 223 -28.75 0.31 -19.23
C THR A 223 -28.79 -0.79 -18.15
N ARG A 224 -28.00 -1.84 -18.43
CA ARG A 224 -28.37 -3.25 -18.32
C ARG A 224 -27.75 -3.96 -17.10
N ASP A 225 -27.09 -3.24 -16.19
CA ASP A 225 -26.26 -3.85 -15.16
C ASP A 225 -26.40 -3.14 -13.80
N SER A 226 -26.98 -3.86 -12.82
CA SER A 226 -27.12 -3.54 -11.38
C SER A 226 -27.91 -2.29 -10.96
N ILE A 227 -29.00 -2.49 -10.20
CA ILE A 227 -29.78 -1.42 -9.57
C ILE A 227 -29.17 -1.13 -8.18
N ALA A 228 -28.39 -0.05 -8.09
CA ALA A 228 -27.89 0.48 -6.83
C ALA A 228 -28.95 1.37 -6.15
N ILE A 229 -29.01 1.36 -4.82
CA ILE A 229 -29.84 2.30 -4.04
C ILE A 229 -28.93 3.16 -3.17
N ASP A 230 -29.01 4.47 -3.36
CA ASP A 230 -28.26 5.44 -2.57
C ASP A 230 -29.16 5.98 -1.45
N TRP A 231 -28.60 6.12 -0.25
CA TRP A 231 -29.23 6.82 0.86
C TRP A 231 -28.21 7.46 1.78
N GLU A 232 -28.69 8.34 2.65
CA GLU A 232 -27.89 9.00 3.67
C GLU A 232 -28.20 8.38 5.04
N TRP A 233 -27.16 7.91 5.73
CA TRP A 233 -27.24 7.45 7.11
C TRP A 233 -26.63 8.50 8.03
N THR A 234 -27.30 8.79 9.15
CA THR A 234 -26.78 9.69 10.18
C THR A 234 -26.19 8.86 11.31
N ASP A 235 -24.91 9.05 11.60
CA ASP A 235 -24.24 8.34 12.69
C ASP A 235 -24.65 8.87 14.08
N ALA A 236 -24.16 8.23 15.15
CA ALA A 236 -24.47 8.62 16.52
C ALA A 236 -23.96 10.02 16.92
N GLU A 237 -23.00 10.56 16.17
CA GLU A 237 -22.41 11.89 16.37
C GLU A 237 -23.18 12.97 15.58
N GLY A 238 -24.14 12.57 14.74
CA GLY A 238 -24.94 13.46 13.92
C GLY A 238 -24.37 13.72 12.52
N ASN A 239 -23.29 13.03 12.13
CA ASN A 239 -22.70 13.20 10.80
C ASN A 239 -23.51 12.43 9.76
N VAL A 240 -23.77 13.07 8.63
CA VAL A 240 -24.43 12.44 7.48
C VAL A 240 -23.39 11.72 6.63
N ARG A 241 -23.57 10.41 6.42
CA ARG A 241 -22.65 9.56 5.66
C ARG A 241 -23.41 8.86 4.52
N PRO A 242 -22.95 9.01 3.27
CA PRO A 242 -23.62 8.40 2.12
C PRO A 242 -23.35 6.89 2.05
N VAL A 243 -24.38 6.12 1.73
CA VAL A 243 -24.32 4.67 1.55
C VAL A 243 -24.98 4.27 0.23
N ARG A 244 -24.36 3.32 -0.47
CA ARG A 244 -24.83 2.74 -1.73
C ARG A 244 -25.02 1.24 -1.54
N LEU A 245 -26.26 0.76 -1.60
CA LEU A 245 -26.58 -0.66 -1.55
C LEU A 245 -26.47 -1.26 -2.94
N ILE A 246 -25.52 -2.16 -3.12
CA ILE A 246 -25.26 -2.89 -4.36
C ILE A 246 -26.21 -4.10 -4.46
N ASP A 247 -26.76 -4.28 -5.66
CA ASP A 247 -27.60 -5.41 -6.08
C ASP A 247 -28.94 -5.57 -5.33
N THR A 248 -29.85 -4.61 -5.55
CA THR A 248 -31.23 -4.70 -5.06
C THR A 248 -32.21 -5.37 -6.04
N ALA A 249 -31.76 -5.70 -7.25
CA ALA A 249 -32.61 -6.26 -8.31
C ALA A 249 -33.10 -7.67 -7.97
N GLY A 250 -32.22 -8.52 -7.42
CA GLY A 250 -32.60 -9.84 -6.90
C GLY A 250 -33.55 -9.78 -5.68
N MET A 251 -33.52 -8.67 -4.94
CA MET A 251 -34.36 -8.46 -3.74
C MET A 251 -35.74 -7.89 -4.09
N ARG A 252 -35.85 -6.93 -5.02
CA ARG A 252 -37.14 -6.35 -5.45
C ARG A 252 -37.99 -7.31 -6.29
N LYS A 253 -37.37 -8.13 -7.15
CA LYS A 253 -38.11 -9.10 -7.99
C LYS A 253 -38.81 -10.18 -7.14
N ARG A 254 -38.32 -10.45 -5.93
CA ARG A 254 -38.85 -11.47 -5.00
C ARG A 254 -40.00 -11.01 -4.11
N ALA A 255 -40.20 -9.70 -3.94
CA ALA A 255 -41.36 -9.19 -3.19
C ALA A 255 -42.70 -9.36 -3.95
N ARG A 256 -42.64 -9.65 -5.27
CA ARG A 256 -43.82 -9.77 -6.13
C ARG A 256 -44.09 -11.17 -6.70
N VAL A 257 -43.21 -12.16 -6.50
CA VAL A 257 -43.36 -13.48 -7.12
C VAL A 257 -43.26 -14.56 -6.05
N GLN A 258 -44.42 -15.04 -5.59
CA GLN A 258 -44.54 -16.34 -4.93
C GLN A 258 -44.26 -17.44 -5.96
N ASP A 259 -43.36 -18.34 -5.58
CA ASP A 259 -43.06 -19.64 -6.17
C ASP A 259 -42.56 -19.73 -7.63
N LYS A 260 -41.54 -20.59 -7.78
CA LYS A 260 -40.86 -21.04 -9.01
C LYS A 260 -39.80 -20.11 -9.60
N LEU A 261 -38.65 -19.94 -8.95
CA LEU A 261 -37.33 -19.87 -9.63
C LEU A 261 -36.18 -19.88 -8.61
N GLU A 262 -35.91 -21.04 -8.00
CA GLU A 262 -34.85 -21.19 -6.98
C GLU A 262 -33.44 -21.41 -7.57
N LYS A 263 -33.30 -21.53 -8.90
CA LYS A 263 -32.00 -21.85 -9.54
C LYS A 263 -31.18 -20.66 -10.05
N LEU A 264 -31.62 -19.41 -9.83
CA LEU A 264 -30.85 -18.20 -10.19
C LEU A 264 -30.13 -17.52 -9.00
N SER A 265 -30.26 -18.04 -7.78
CA SER A 265 -29.99 -17.24 -6.57
C SER A 265 -28.55 -17.21 -6.03
N VAL A 266 -27.58 -17.81 -6.71
CA VAL A 266 -26.15 -17.76 -6.30
C VAL A 266 -25.33 -16.85 -7.20
N ALA A 267 -25.59 -16.82 -8.51
CA ALA A 267 -24.87 -15.96 -9.46
C ALA A 267 -25.12 -14.47 -9.21
N ASP A 268 -26.37 -14.08 -8.90
CA ASP A 268 -26.72 -12.69 -8.60
C ASP A 268 -26.00 -12.20 -7.31
N ALA A 269 -26.00 -13.04 -6.25
CA ALA A 269 -25.31 -12.71 -5.00
C ALA A 269 -23.79 -12.59 -5.16
N LEU A 270 -23.19 -13.25 -6.17
CA LEU A 270 -21.78 -13.12 -6.49
C LEU A 270 -21.47 -11.81 -7.22
N HIS A 271 -22.32 -11.38 -8.15
CA HIS A 271 -22.17 -10.08 -8.81
C HIS A 271 -22.20 -8.91 -7.83
N ALA A 272 -23.03 -8.99 -6.78
CA ALA A 272 -23.07 -7.97 -5.73
C ALA A 272 -21.71 -7.79 -5.02
N VAL A 273 -21.00 -8.90 -4.79
CA VAL A 273 -19.70 -8.92 -4.10
C VAL A 273 -18.62 -8.25 -4.93
N ASP A 274 -18.68 -8.34 -6.26
CA ASP A 274 -17.68 -7.77 -7.17
C ASP A 274 -17.64 -6.23 -7.15
N PHE A 275 -18.77 -5.59 -6.83
CA PHE A 275 -18.87 -4.12 -6.79
C PHE A 275 -18.94 -3.55 -5.36
N ALA A 276 -19.11 -4.40 -4.35
CA ALA A 276 -19.12 -3.99 -2.95
C ALA A 276 -17.71 -3.75 -2.41
N GLU A 277 -17.59 -2.83 -1.47
CA GLU A 277 -16.42 -2.64 -0.62
C GLU A 277 -16.57 -3.48 0.65
N VAL A 278 -17.77 -3.44 1.22
CA VAL A 278 -18.16 -4.17 2.43
C VAL A 278 -19.35 -5.06 2.12
N VAL A 279 -19.26 -6.30 2.56
CA VAL A 279 -20.30 -7.31 2.40
C VAL A 279 -20.79 -7.76 3.78
N VAL A 280 -22.10 -7.65 3.99
CA VAL A 280 -22.78 -8.19 5.18
C VAL A 280 -23.35 -9.54 4.82
N LEU A 281 -22.82 -10.60 5.42
CA LEU A 281 -23.40 -11.93 5.37
C LEU A 281 -24.44 -12.06 6.49
N LEU A 282 -25.71 -12.06 6.09
CA LEU A 282 -26.85 -12.17 6.97
C LEU A 282 -27.20 -13.65 7.23
N LEU A 283 -27.14 -14.05 8.49
CA LEU A 283 -27.49 -15.39 8.96
C LEU A 283 -28.82 -15.35 9.71
N ASP A 284 -29.59 -16.43 9.63
CA ASP A 284 -30.81 -16.58 10.43
C ASP A 284 -30.46 -17.18 11.79
N ALA A 285 -30.70 -16.44 12.89
CA ALA A 285 -30.42 -16.93 14.24
C ALA A 285 -31.26 -18.17 14.60
N THR A 286 -32.39 -18.43 13.95
CA THR A 286 -33.20 -19.62 14.24
C THR A 286 -32.67 -20.88 13.55
N LEU A 287 -31.83 -20.73 12.52
CA LEU A 287 -31.26 -21.84 11.75
C LEU A 287 -29.77 -22.05 12.04
N GLY A 288 -29.09 -21.05 12.61
CA GLY A 288 -27.66 -21.09 12.86
C GLY A 288 -26.81 -21.02 11.58
N LEU A 289 -25.52 -21.36 11.73
CA LEU A 289 -24.55 -21.33 10.64
C LEU A 289 -24.57 -22.64 9.84
N GLU A 290 -24.75 -22.55 8.52
CA GLU A 290 -24.68 -23.71 7.62
C GLU A 290 -23.45 -23.69 6.71
N ALA A 291 -23.15 -24.84 6.09
CA ALA A 291 -22.03 -24.98 5.17
C ALA A 291 -22.09 -24.02 3.97
N GLN A 292 -23.29 -23.66 3.51
CA GLN A 292 -23.45 -22.67 2.43
C GLN A 292 -23.02 -21.27 2.86
N ASP A 293 -23.27 -20.90 4.13
CA ASP A 293 -22.89 -19.60 4.66
C ASP A 293 -21.36 -19.44 4.70
N LEU A 294 -20.65 -20.50 5.14
CA LEU A 294 -19.19 -20.55 5.10
C LEU A 294 -18.62 -20.42 3.69
N ARG A 295 -19.25 -21.06 2.69
CA ARG A 295 -18.83 -20.93 1.27
C ARG A 295 -19.01 -19.51 0.75
N ILE A 296 -20.11 -18.84 1.11
CA ILE A 296 -20.34 -17.44 0.73
C ILE A 296 -19.29 -16.54 1.40
N ALA A 297 -19.06 -16.71 2.69
CA ALA A 297 -18.04 -15.97 3.44
C ALA A 297 -16.64 -16.15 2.83
N ASP A 298 -16.23 -17.39 2.55
CA ASP A 298 -14.93 -17.68 1.96
C ASP A 298 -14.76 -16.99 0.60
N LYS A 299 -15.77 -17.05 -0.27
CA LYS A 299 -15.74 -16.37 -1.58
C LYS A 299 -15.63 -14.85 -1.45
N VAL A 300 -16.33 -14.23 -0.51
CA VAL A 300 -16.21 -12.78 -0.23
C VAL A 300 -14.76 -12.43 0.16
N LEU A 301 -14.15 -13.23 1.04
CA LEU A 301 -12.77 -13.01 1.49
C LEU A 301 -11.75 -13.24 0.36
N GLN A 302 -11.97 -14.23 -0.51
CA GLN A 302 -11.14 -14.47 -1.70
C GLN A 302 -11.18 -13.27 -2.67
N GLU A 303 -12.37 -12.72 -2.90
CA GLU A 303 -12.55 -11.51 -3.71
C GLU A 303 -11.88 -10.29 -3.07
N GLY A 304 -11.58 -10.38 -1.77
CA GLY A 304 -10.86 -9.37 -1.01
C GLY A 304 -11.77 -8.29 -0.48
N ARG A 305 -13.07 -8.55 -0.26
CA ARG A 305 -13.98 -7.55 0.33
C ARG A 305 -13.96 -7.62 1.85
N ALA A 306 -14.24 -6.50 2.50
CA ALA A 306 -14.46 -6.52 3.94
C ALA A 306 -15.74 -7.30 4.24
N LEU A 307 -15.68 -8.22 5.20
CA LEU A 307 -16.80 -9.12 5.54
C LEU A 307 -17.27 -8.85 6.97
N ILE A 308 -18.58 -8.68 7.12
CA ILE A 308 -19.27 -8.60 8.41
C ILE A 308 -20.30 -9.72 8.47
N ILE A 309 -20.37 -10.41 9.60
CA ILE A 309 -21.39 -11.41 9.87
C ILE A 309 -22.48 -10.79 10.74
N ALA A 310 -23.74 -10.90 10.31
CA ALA A 310 -24.89 -10.40 11.05
C ALA A 310 -25.88 -11.53 11.34
N LEU A 311 -26.11 -11.83 12.63
CA LEU A 311 -27.14 -12.76 13.09
C LEU A 311 -28.49 -12.03 13.16
N ASN A 312 -29.36 -12.26 12.19
CA ASN A 312 -30.68 -11.68 12.12
C ASN A 312 -31.70 -12.46 12.94
N LYS A 313 -32.88 -11.86 13.19
CA LYS A 313 -33.97 -12.41 14.01
C LYS A 313 -33.54 -12.68 15.45
N TRP A 314 -32.61 -11.88 15.95
CA TRP A 314 -32.08 -12.05 17.30
C TRP A 314 -33.14 -11.91 18.41
N ASP A 315 -34.21 -11.19 18.13
CA ASP A 315 -35.38 -11.04 18.99
C ASP A 315 -36.11 -12.35 19.31
N VAL A 316 -35.99 -13.36 18.44
CA VAL A 316 -36.61 -14.69 18.60
C VAL A 316 -35.59 -15.82 18.72
N ALA A 317 -34.32 -15.49 18.97
CA ALA A 317 -33.26 -16.48 19.09
C ALA A 317 -33.41 -17.31 20.36
N GLU A 318 -33.29 -18.63 20.22
CA GLU A 318 -33.24 -19.56 21.34
C GLU A 318 -31.80 -19.71 21.86
N ASN A 319 -31.62 -19.76 23.17
CA ASN A 319 -30.31 -19.83 23.85
C ASN A 319 -29.25 -18.86 23.28
N PRO A 320 -29.51 -17.54 23.27
CA PRO A 320 -28.68 -16.57 22.54
C PRO A 320 -27.17 -16.63 22.85
N PRO A 321 -26.71 -16.76 24.12
CA PRO A 321 -25.28 -16.82 24.41
C PRO A 321 -24.57 -18.02 23.78
N ALA A 322 -25.21 -19.19 23.80
CA ALA A 322 -24.63 -20.42 23.27
C ALA A 322 -24.59 -20.40 21.74
N LEU A 323 -25.64 -19.90 21.09
CA LEU A 323 -25.69 -19.71 19.65
C LEU A 323 -24.60 -18.76 19.16
N PHE A 324 -24.45 -17.59 19.80
CA PHE A 324 -23.45 -16.61 19.42
C PHE A 324 -22.03 -17.18 19.49
N GLN A 325 -21.70 -17.88 20.58
CA GLN A 325 -20.39 -18.51 20.74
C GLN A 325 -20.18 -19.66 19.76
N GLY A 326 -21.20 -20.49 19.53
CA GLY A 326 -21.12 -21.57 18.54
C GLY A 326 -20.82 -21.06 17.13
N VAL A 327 -21.50 -19.99 16.70
CA VAL A 327 -21.24 -19.35 15.41
C VAL A 327 -19.82 -18.75 15.36
N ARG A 328 -19.39 -18.06 16.41
CA ARG A 328 -18.03 -17.48 16.47
C ARG A 328 -16.95 -18.55 16.32
N THR A 329 -17.03 -19.63 17.08
CA THR A 329 -16.09 -20.75 17.00
C THR A 329 -16.07 -21.36 15.59
N ALA A 330 -17.24 -21.62 15.01
CA ALA A 330 -17.34 -22.20 13.68
C ALA A 330 -16.77 -21.28 12.58
N LEU A 331 -16.91 -19.96 12.72
CA LEU A 331 -16.29 -18.99 11.80
C LEU A 331 -14.76 -18.96 11.94
N ASP A 332 -14.24 -18.93 13.17
CA ASP A 332 -12.79 -18.90 13.43
C ASP A 332 -12.09 -20.22 12.99
N GLU A 333 -12.80 -21.35 13.05
CA GLU A 333 -12.34 -22.64 12.53
C GLU A 333 -12.48 -22.75 11.01
N GLY A 334 -13.63 -22.33 10.46
CA GLY A 334 -13.96 -22.47 9.05
C GLY A 334 -13.29 -21.45 8.12
N LEU A 335 -12.88 -20.29 8.64
CA LEU A 335 -12.29 -19.17 7.88
C LEU A 335 -10.88 -18.84 8.38
N ALA A 336 -10.01 -19.85 8.48
CA ALA A 336 -8.67 -19.72 9.07
C ALA A 336 -7.78 -18.61 8.47
N GLN A 337 -8.07 -18.13 7.25
CA GLN A 337 -7.40 -17.02 6.59
C GLN A 337 -7.58 -15.65 7.27
N VAL A 338 -8.68 -15.47 8.00
CA VAL A 338 -9.07 -14.23 8.68
C VAL A 338 -9.74 -14.59 10.00
N LYS A 339 -9.09 -14.22 11.12
CA LYS A 339 -9.64 -14.43 12.46
C LYS A 339 -10.30 -13.16 12.97
N GLY A 340 -11.30 -13.32 13.84
CA GLY A 340 -11.92 -12.19 14.52
C GLY A 340 -12.79 -11.32 13.61
N LEU A 341 -13.43 -11.93 12.61
CA LEU A 341 -14.44 -11.25 11.80
C LEU A 341 -15.50 -10.58 12.69
N PRO A 342 -15.96 -9.36 12.34
CA PRO A 342 -17.05 -8.72 13.06
C PRO A 342 -18.30 -9.61 13.02
N LEU A 343 -18.80 -9.98 14.19
CA LEU A 343 -20.02 -10.76 14.37
C LEU A 343 -20.99 -9.94 15.21
N LEU A 344 -22.07 -9.50 14.59
CA LEU A 344 -23.08 -8.63 15.17
C LEU A 344 -24.43 -9.34 15.26
N THR A 345 -25.29 -8.85 16.14
CA THR A 345 -26.67 -9.31 16.27
C THR A 345 -27.60 -8.20 15.81
N VAL A 346 -28.57 -8.55 14.96
CA VAL A 346 -29.53 -7.61 14.40
C VAL A 346 -30.93 -8.19 14.44
N SER A 347 -31.92 -7.32 14.44
CA SER A 347 -33.32 -7.70 14.23
C SER A 347 -33.90 -6.76 13.20
N ALA A 348 -34.00 -7.26 11.96
CA ALA A 348 -34.60 -6.51 10.86
C ALA A 348 -36.05 -6.08 11.15
N ALA A 349 -36.79 -6.89 11.93
CA ALA A 349 -38.16 -6.61 12.31
C ALA A 349 -38.28 -5.42 13.28
N THR A 350 -37.39 -5.33 14.27
CA THR A 350 -37.42 -4.28 15.29
C THR A 350 -36.55 -3.07 14.95
N GLY A 351 -35.60 -3.23 14.02
CA GLY A 351 -34.55 -2.25 13.72
C GLY A 351 -33.34 -2.32 14.66
N ARG A 352 -33.37 -3.16 15.70
CA ARG A 352 -32.27 -3.27 16.67
C ARG A 352 -30.97 -3.72 15.99
N GLY A 353 -29.88 -3.01 16.29
CA GLY A 353 -28.52 -3.34 15.82
C GLY A 353 -28.18 -2.85 14.40
N ILE A 354 -29.11 -2.21 13.68
CA ILE A 354 -28.86 -1.72 12.33
C ILE A 354 -27.85 -0.57 12.30
N ASP A 355 -27.96 0.41 13.20
CA ASP A 355 -27.00 1.51 13.27
C ASP A 355 -25.59 1.03 13.63
N GLN A 356 -25.49 0.07 14.56
CA GLN A 356 -24.21 -0.57 14.89
C GLN A 356 -23.62 -1.33 13.70
N LEU A 357 -24.47 -2.01 12.91
CA LEU A 357 -24.03 -2.69 11.69
C LEU A 357 -23.46 -1.70 10.66
N LEU A 358 -24.12 -0.56 10.45
CA LEU A 358 -23.63 0.47 9.54
C LEU A 358 -22.35 1.14 10.04
N GLN A 359 -22.27 1.44 11.33
CA GLN A 359 -21.05 1.97 11.96
C GLN A 359 -19.85 1.03 11.72
N VAL A 360 -20.02 -0.26 12.01
CA VAL A 360 -18.97 -1.27 11.80
C VAL A 360 -18.66 -1.47 10.30
N ALA A 361 -19.65 -1.29 9.42
CA ALA A 361 -19.41 -1.30 7.97
C ALA A 361 -18.49 -0.16 7.54
N PHE A 362 -18.71 1.05 8.03
CA PHE A 362 -17.79 2.16 7.77
C PHE A 362 -16.41 1.94 8.37
N GLU A 363 -16.30 1.49 9.62
CA GLU A 363 -15.00 1.18 10.25
C GLU A 363 -14.24 0.10 9.45
N SER A 364 -14.96 -0.91 8.96
CA SER A 364 -14.39 -1.98 8.14
C SER A 364 -13.93 -1.46 6.78
N ARG A 365 -14.65 -0.51 6.17
CA ARG A 365 -14.27 0.16 4.93
C ARG A 365 -13.02 1.01 5.10
N ASP A 366 -12.94 1.75 6.21
CA ASP A 366 -11.80 2.61 6.55
C ASP A 366 -10.54 1.73 6.77
N ALA A 367 -10.66 0.63 7.52
CA ALA A 367 -9.59 -0.34 7.67
C ALA A 367 -9.21 -1.00 6.33
N TRP A 368 -10.20 -1.33 5.49
CA TRP A 368 -9.98 -1.95 4.17
C TRP A 368 -9.32 -1.02 3.17
N SER A 369 -9.44 0.29 3.31
CA SER A 369 -8.87 1.29 2.39
C SER A 369 -7.61 1.98 2.93
N ARG A 370 -7.18 1.61 4.14
CA ARG A 370 -6.07 2.25 4.84
C ARG A 370 -4.76 2.19 4.04
N ARG A 371 -4.11 3.34 3.92
CA ARG A 371 -2.73 3.49 3.45
C ARG A 371 -1.77 3.50 4.65
N VAL A 372 -0.67 2.76 4.53
CA VAL A 372 0.48 2.80 5.44
C VAL A 372 1.68 3.27 4.64
N SER A 373 2.40 4.26 5.17
CA SER A 373 3.61 4.78 4.55
C SER A 373 4.71 3.72 4.52
N THR A 374 5.61 3.83 3.54
CA THR A 374 6.68 2.85 3.36
C THR A 374 7.63 2.85 4.57
N GLY A 375 7.93 3.99 5.19
CA GLY A 375 8.73 4.06 6.41
C GLY A 375 8.05 3.40 7.61
N GLN A 376 6.79 3.72 7.90
CA GLN A 376 6.05 3.07 9.00
C GLN A 376 6.02 1.54 8.82
N LEU A 377 5.76 1.10 7.59
CA LEU A 377 5.68 -0.30 7.23
C LEU A 377 7.03 -1.01 7.41
N ASN A 378 8.14 -0.41 6.99
CA ASN A 378 9.47 -1.01 7.13
C ASN A 378 9.97 -0.99 8.59
N ARG A 379 9.68 0.05 9.37
CA ARG A 379 9.94 0.08 10.82
C ARG A 379 9.21 -1.04 11.55
N TRP A 380 7.95 -1.30 11.20
CA TRP A 380 7.21 -2.45 11.72
C TRP A 380 7.84 -3.77 11.25
N PHE A 381 8.20 -3.85 9.97
CA PHE A 381 8.71 -5.05 9.34
C PHE A 381 10.05 -5.52 9.93
N GLU A 382 10.97 -4.59 10.19
CA GLU A 382 12.25 -4.87 10.87
C GLU A 382 12.03 -5.48 12.25
N LYS A 383 11.14 -4.89 13.07
CA LYS A 383 10.76 -5.42 14.39
C LYS A 383 10.14 -6.80 14.30
N ALA A 384 9.33 -7.06 13.27
CA ALA A 384 8.72 -8.38 13.04
C ALA A 384 9.78 -9.44 12.68
N ILE A 385 10.74 -9.09 11.82
CA ILE A 385 11.87 -9.98 11.46
C ILE A 385 12.77 -10.25 12.68
N GLU A 386 13.09 -9.22 13.47
CA GLU A 386 13.92 -9.37 14.65
C GLU A 386 13.28 -10.32 15.67
N LYS A 387 11.97 -10.14 15.93
CA LYS A 387 11.21 -10.98 16.85
C LYS A 387 11.08 -12.43 16.36
N ASN A 388 10.95 -12.64 15.06
CA ASN A 388 10.82 -13.97 14.47
C ASN A 388 11.63 -14.05 13.17
N PRO A 389 12.93 -14.40 13.25
CA PRO A 389 13.80 -14.42 12.07
C PRO A 389 13.31 -15.39 10.98
N PRO A 390 13.48 -15.06 9.69
CA PRO A 390 13.08 -15.95 8.61
C PRO A 390 13.89 -17.26 8.65
N PRO A 391 13.26 -18.39 8.28
CA PRO A 391 13.94 -19.68 8.26
C PRO A 391 15.05 -19.73 7.20
N ALA A 392 15.96 -20.69 7.33
CA ALA A 392 17.03 -20.96 6.38
C ALA A 392 16.91 -22.38 5.79
N PRO A 393 15.95 -22.65 4.88
CA PRO A 393 15.82 -23.94 4.22
C PRO A 393 17.13 -24.32 3.51
N GLY A 394 17.63 -25.54 3.75
CA GLY A 394 18.87 -26.02 3.13
C GLY A 394 20.14 -25.24 3.51
N GLY A 395 20.14 -24.56 4.66
CA GLY A 395 21.32 -23.85 5.20
C GLY A 395 21.58 -22.46 4.58
N LYS A 396 20.79 -22.06 3.58
CA LYS A 396 20.89 -20.74 2.94
C LYS A 396 19.77 -19.84 3.44
N ARG A 397 20.14 -18.70 4.02
CA ARG A 397 19.19 -17.77 4.65
C ARG A 397 18.34 -17.05 3.60
N ILE A 398 17.03 -17.01 3.82
CA ILE A 398 16.11 -16.13 3.08
C ILE A 398 16.37 -14.70 3.54
N LYS A 399 16.69 -13.80 2.60
CA LYS A 399 16.95 -12.40 2.90
C LYS A 399 15.73 -11.57 2.54
N LEU A 400 14.93 -11.24 3.54
CA LEU A 400 13.84 -10.29 3.38
C LEU A 400 14.42 -8.87 3.49
N ARG A 401 14.21 -8.03 2.48
CA ARG A 401 14.86 -6.71 2.40
C ARG A 401 13.93 -5.59 2.84
N TYR A 402 12.79 -5.44 2.17
CA TYR A 402 11.84 -4.37 2.46
C TYR A 402 10.43 -4.77 2.03
N LEU A 403 9.45 -4.06 2.57
CA LEU A 403 8.03 -4.27 2.37
C LEU A 403 7.39 -2.93 1.95
N THR A 404 6.55 -2.96 0.91
CA THR A 404 5.75 -1.80 0.50
C THR A 404 4.28 -2.17 0.34
N GLN A 405 3.38 -1.20 0.48
CA GLN A 405 1.97 -1.37 0.14
C GLN A 405 1.76 -0.88 -1.30
N ALA A 406 1.43 -1.80 -2.20
CA ALA A 406 1.23 -1.50 -3.62
C ALA A 406 -0.21 -1.07 -3.95
N LYS A 407 -1.17 -1.42 -3.09
CA LYS A 407 -2.57 -1.00 -3.26
C LYS A 407 -3.31 -0.98 -1.93
N THR A 408 -4.34 -0.16 -1.85
CA THR A 408 -5.21 -0.02 -0.68
C THR A 408 -6.45 -0.90 -0.77
N ARG A 409 -6.98 -1.17 -1.98
CA ARG A 409 -8.31 -1.79 -2.18
C ARG A 409 -8.25 -3.10 -2.99
N PRO A 410 -8.23 -4.30 -2.37
CA PRO A 410 -7.91 -4.55 -0.96
C PRO A 410 -6.44 -4.25 -0.63
N PRO A 411 -6.08 -4.17 0.67
CA PRO A 411 -4.72 -3.90 1.10
C PRO A 411 -3.75 -4.95 0.55
N GLY A 412 -2.86 -4.51 -0.34
CA GLY A 412 -1.93 -5.36 -1.06
C GLY A 412 -0.49 -4.92 -0.79
N PHE A 413 0.31 -5.85 -0.28
CA PHE A 413 1.69 -5.64 0.10
C PHE A 413 2.62 -6.44 -0.81
N ILE A 414 3.78 -5.87 -1.12
CA ILE A 414 4.84 -6.54 -1.87
C ILE A 414 6.07 -6.64 -0.98
N LEU A 415 6.47 -7.87 -0.69
CA LEU A 415 7.70 -8.19 0.03
C LEU A 415 8.81 -8.47 -0.96
N PHE A 416 9.89 -7.70 -0.87
CA PHE A 416 11.07 -7.86 -1.69
C PHE A 416 12.18 -8.56 -0.90
N GLY A 417 12.86 -9.48 -1.57
CA GLY A 417 13.96 -10.21 -0.94
C GLY A 417 14.57 -11.26 -1.84
N THR A 418 15.63 -11.90 -1.35
CA THR A 418 16.31 -12.99 -2.03
C THR A 418 15.81 -14.33 -1.51
N ARG A 419 15.50 -15.26 -2.42
CA ARG A 419 14.94 -16.60 -2.11
C ARG A 419 13.59 -16.55 -1.39
N VAL A 420 12.80 -15.51 -1.68
CA VAL A 420 11.46 -15.33 -1.09
C VAL A 420 10.45 -16.37 -1.58
N ASP A 421 10.71 -16.99 -2.72
CA ASP A 421 9.99 -18.15 -3.24
C ASP A 421 10.06 -19.36 -2.28
N GLU A 422 11.18 -19.52 -1.56
CA GLU A 422 11.37 -20.56 -0.54
C GLU A 422 10.72 -20.20 0.82
N LEU A 423 10.07 -19.04 0.94
CA LEU A 423 9.48 -18.59 2.20
C LEU A 423 8.25 -19.45 2.57
N PRO A 424 8.29 -20.18 3.71
CA PRO A 424 7.19 -21.05 4.11
C PRO A 424 5.88 -20.28 4.30
N GLU A 425 4.78 -20.92 3.96
CA GLU A 425 3.43 -20.38 4.10
C GLU A 425 3.11 -19.97 5.55
N SER A 426 3.63 -20.69 6.53
CA SER A 426 3.50 -20.33 7.96
C SER A 426 4.12 -18.97 8.28
N TYR A 427 5.27 -18.64 7.68
CA TYR A 427 5.93 -17.35 7.86
C TYR A 427 5.19 -16.23 7.12
N ARG A 428 4.65 -16.51 5.92
CA ARG A 428 3.77 -15.58 5.19
C ARG A 428 2.56 -15.21 6.05
N ARG A 429 1.89 -16.20 6.65
CA ARG A 429 0.78 -15.99 7.59
C ARG A 429 1.18 -15.21 8.82
N TYR A 430 2.36 -15.47 9.38
CA TYR A 430 2.91 -14.70 10.49
C TYR A 430 2.99 -13.20 10.15
N LEU A 431 3.60 -12.86 9.02
CA LEU A 431 3.70 -11.46 8.56
C LEU A 431 2.31 -10.86 8.30
N MET A 432 1.45 -11.56 7.57
CA MET A 432 0.09 -11.07 7.27
C MET A 432 -0.74 -10.82 8.54
N ASN A 433 -0.66 -11.71 9.54
CA ASN A 433 -1.36 -11.52 10.81
C ASN A 433 -0.76 -10.39 11.64
N GLY A 434 0.55 -10.16 11.56
CA GLY A 434 1.20 -9.01 12.17
C GLY A 434 0.77 -7.69 11.52
N ILE A 435 0.72 -7.62 10.17
CA ILE A 435 0.18 -6.46 9.43
C ILE A 435 -1.24 -6.14 9.91
N ARG A 436 -2.10 -7.16 9.99
CA ARG A 436 -3.50 -6.98 10.43
C ARG A 436 -3.62 -6.38 11.82
N ARG A 437 -2.88 -6.94 12.77
CA ARG A 437 -2.96 -6.58 14.19
C ARG A 437 -2.29 -5.24 14.48
N ASP A 438 -1.08 -5.04 13.97
CA ASP A 438 -0.21 -3.94 14.42
C ASP A 438 -0.38 -2.68 13.55
N LEU A 439 -0.86 -2.81 12.30
CA LEU A 439 -1.04 -1.68 11.36
C LEU A 439 -2.52 -1.27 11.19
N GLY A 440 -3.42 -1.81 12.01
CA GLY A 440 -4.81 -1.34 12.10
C GLY A 440 -5.74 -1.77 10.97
N PHE A 441 -5.43 -2.88 10.28
CA PHE A 441 -6.32 -3.46 9.26
C PHE A 441 -7.39 -4.39 9.86
N GLY A 442 -7.20 -4.87 11.09
CA GLY A 442 -8.19 -5.72 11.76
C GLY A 442 -8.49 -7.01 11.00
N ALA A 443 -9.78 -7.30 10.80
CA ALA A 443 -10.25 -8.53 10.15
C ALA A 443 -10.49 -8.38 8.63
N VAL A 444 -9.90 -7.40 7.96
CA VAL A 444 -10.02 -7.28 6.50
C VAL A 444 -9.04 -8.22 5.77
N PRO A 445 -9.38 -8.68 4.56
CA PRO A 445 -8.44 -9.44 3.72
C PRO A 445 -7.20 -8.61 3.39
N VAL A 446 -6.02 -9.17 3.65
CA VAL A 446 -4.73 -8.57 3.29
C VAL A 446 -4.05 -9.50 2.30
N ARG A 447 -3.45 -8.96 1.23
CA ARG A 447 -2.70 -9.74 0.24
C ARG A 447 -1.21 -9.46 0.39
N LEU A 448 -0.40 -10.52 0.39
CA LEU A 448 1.06 -10.42 0.39
C LEU A 448 1.61 -11.10 -0.87
N THR A 449 2.24 -10.32 -1.74
CA THR A 449 2.95 -10.81 -2.91
C THR A 449 4.44 -10.81 -2.63
N LEU A 450 5.14 -11.85 -3.08
CA LEU A 450 6.60 -11.94 -2.93
C LEU A 450 7.26 -11.62 -4.26
N ARG A 451 8.31 -10.79 -4.24
CA ARG A 451 9.13 -10.49 -5.41
C ARG A 451 10.59 -10.78 -5.13
N ALA A 452 11.13 -11.72 -5.90
CA ALA A 452 12.57 -11.94 -5.98
C ALA A 452 13.18 -10.94 -6.99
N PRO A 453 14.41 -10.45 -6.76
CA PRO A 453 15.15 -9.75 -7.81
C PRO A 453 15.30 -10.70 -9.01
N LYS A 454 15.13 -10.17 -10.23
CA LYS A 454 15.41 -10.95 -11.44
C LYS A 454 16.86 -11.38 -11.39
N ASN A 455 17.09 -12.69 -11.49
CA ASN A 455 18.43 -13.23 -11.66
C ASN A 455 18.93 -12.76 -13.04
N PRO A 456 20.03 -11.96 -13.12
CA PRO A 456 20.53 -11.46 -14.40
C PRO A 456 21.04 -12.56 -15.34
N PHE A 457 21.09 -13.81 -14.88
CA PHE A 457 21.55 -14.97 -15.64
C PHE A 457 20.42 -15.92 -16.10
N ASP A 458 19.17 -15.69 -15.69
CA ASP A 458 18.04 -16.48 -16.19
C ASP A 458 17.53 -15.85 -17.49
N SER A 459 17.82 -16.54 -18.60
CA SER A 459 17.43 -16.17 -19.97
C SER A 459 15.94 -16.40 -20.24
#